data_AF-A0A944Y9V5-F1
#
_entry.id   AF-A0A944Y9V5-F1
#
_cell.length_a   1.000
_cell.length_b   1.000
_cell.length_c   1.000
_cell.angle_alpha   90.00
_cell.angle_beta   90.00
_cell.angle_gamma   90.00
#
_symmetry.space_group_name_H-M   'P 1'
#
loop_
_entity.id
_entity.type
_entity.pdbx_description
1 polymer ?
#
loop_
_entity_poly.entity_id
_entity_poly.type
_entity_poly.pdbx_seq_one_letter_code
_entity_poly.pdbx_strand_id
1 'polypeptide(L)'
;MKIPQISDLNRLFHTIRHLRWQQVFFRLKYKLHFWARPKQLKETNIEPDLLSDYAALRELKVPLKALFKRETILKGQFEFINLKEHIEFPPNWDFPSPYKLWRYQLHYFEWLYCLDYIDAKKCVLSWIEHYSFEQNRDGWEAYPTSLRLMSWSVYFIAVHQRELSNDNSFSNILSQSILTQAVWLEKNLEYHLMANHLLENAAALLTVGSLFNGNLTERWKRTGSKILDQEVREQILPDGMHFERSPMYHLRIFNVLKETRLLLKSNEENHLKPILRSMEKALDLVRHPDEDIALLNDSNLGVYPLPLESNNSFSPMPGPWQLPDAGYYGYRGSNGEYIIFDAGPIGPDYNPGHSHGDMFSYEVTWDYHRMIVDTGNFDYEPGLMRFHCRSTKAHNTVQVNEEDQCDFWGTFRVGKRFQPEDVKFAEKENGFQLEATHSGYRRIPERAVHHRLVDFHCGNHLRIQDWIQAEKSVHAVSRIHFHPDCKCLDMTARQLVIRNANVDCIIEWDRESSAKLEDSFYCPEFNTKLPNKVLALTQVGTDLRIHYSLRFTKR
;
A
#
# COMPACT_ATOMS: atom_id res chain seq x y z
N MET A 1 -2.35 33.19 11.61
CA MET A 1 -1.78 31.94 12.17
C MET A 1 -2.41 31.73 13.54
N LYS A 2 -3.22 30.67 13.73
CA LYS A 2 -3.61 30.26 15.09
C LYS A 2 -2.35 29.74 15.80
N ILE A 3 -2.11 30.18 17.03
CA ILE A 3 -1.03 29.66 17.87
C ILE A 3 -1.32 28.17 18.09
N PRO A 4 -0.42 27.24 17.73
CA PRO A 4 -0.65 25.81 17.94
C PRO A 4 -0.87 25.54 19.43
N GLN A 5 -1.83 24.67 19.76
CA GLN A 5 -2.05 24.29 21.16
C GLN A 5 -0.85 23.48 21.66
N ILE A 6 -0.64 23.42 22.99
CA ILE A 6 0.47 22.64 23.59
C ILE A 6 0.38 21.15 23.18
N SER A 7 -0.83 20.63 23.01
CA SER A 7 -1.10 19.28 22.47
C SER A 7 -0.53 19.08 21.07
N ASP A 8 -0.61 20.08 20.19
CA ASP A 8 -0.07 20.03 18.83
C ASP A 8 1.46 20.00 18.82
N LEU A 9 2.11 20.72 19.75
CA LEU A 9 3.57 20.73 19.87
C LEU A 9 4.12 19.39 20.35
N ASN A 10 3.47 18.76 21.34
CA ASN A 10 3.87 17.45 21.83
C ASN A 10 3.72 16.36 20.75
N ARG A 11 2.57 16.36 20.05
CA ARG A 11 2.30 15.47 18.92
C ARG A 11 3.30 15.69 17.79
N LEU A 12 3.64 16.94 17.48
CA LEU A 12 4.67 17.28 16.50
C LEU A 12 6.05 16.75 16.92
N PHE A 13 6.47 16.95 18.17
CA PHE A 13 7.73 16.41 18.70
C PHE A 13 7.83 14.89 18.52
N HIS A 14 6.78 14.16 18.95
CA HIS A 14 6.72 12.71 18.78
C HIS A 14 6.67 12.26 17.32
N THR A 15 6.23 13.13 16.41
CA THR A 15 6.26 12.84 14.97
C THR A 15 7.65 13.06 14.37
N ILE A 16 8.27 14.22 14.65
CA ILE A 16 9.51 14.66 13.97
C ILE A 16 10.78 14.02 14.54
N ARG A 17 10.77 13.54 15.80
CA ARG A 17 11.95 12.95 16.44
C ARG A 17 12.47 11.68 15.74
N HIS A 18 11.62 11.04 14.93
CA HIS A 18 11.96 9.86 14.15
C HIS A 18 12.47 10.20 12.74
N LEU A 19 12.44 11.48 12.33
CA LEU A 19 12.99 11.89 11.05
C LEU A 19 14.51 11.68 11.03
N ARG A 20 15.00 11.13 9.92
CA ARG A 20 16.44 10.97 9.69
C ARG A 20 17.07 12.31 9.33
N TRP A 21 18.35 12.46 9.64
CA TRP A 21 19.13 13.64 9.27
C TRP A 21 19.04 13.96 7.78
N GLN A 22 19.04 12.94 6.93
CA GLN A 22 18.86 13.09 5.48
C GLN A 22 17.52 13.73 5.14
N GLN A 23 16.41 13.29 5.75
CA GLN A 23 15.10 13.88 5.50
C GLN A 23 15.10 15.36 5.93
N VAL A 24 15.64 15.69 7.09
CA VAL A 24 15.71 17.08 7.58
C VAL A 24 16.55 17.95 6.64
N PHE A 25 17.76 17.48 6.30
CA PHE A 25 18.68 18.19 5.41
C PHE A 25 18.04 18.44 4.04
N PHE A 26 17.44 17.43 3.41
CA PHE A 26 16.84 17.58 2.09
C PHE A 26 15.54 18.40 2.13
N ARG A 27 14.75 18.35 3.21
CA ARG A 27 13.62 19.29 3.40
C ARG A 27 14.10 20.74 3.44
N LEU A 28 15.17 21.02 4.17
CA LEU A 28 15.77 22.36 4.21
C LEU A 28 16.39 22.76 2.87
N LYS A 29 17.16 21.86 2.24
CA LYS A 29 17.76 22.07 0.93
C LYS A 29 16.70 22.38 -0.12
N TYR A 30 15.62 21.62 -0.18
CA TYR A 30 14.53 21.85 -1.13
C TYR A 30 13.75 23.11 -0.81
N LYS A 31 13.54 23.45 0.46
CA LYS A 31 12.98 24.76 0.85
C LYS A 31 13.90 25.92 0.46
N LEU A 32 15.22 25.81 0.59
CA LEU A 32 16.16 26.87 0.20
C LEU A 32 16.27 26.98 -1.32
N HIS A 33 16.35 25.84 -1.99
CA HIS A 33 16.38 25.75 -3.44
C HIS A 33 15.07 26.23 -4.07
N PHE A 34 13.93 26.08 -3.39
CA PHE A 34 12.63 26.65 -3.77
C PHE A 34 12.70 28.18 -3.95
N TRP A 35 13.49 28.91 -3.15
CA TRP A 35 13.68 30.36 -3.31
C TRP A 35 14.65 30.73 -4.44
N ALA A 36 15.50 29.79 -4.86
CA ALA A 36 16.56 30.01 -5.84
C ALA A 36 16.27 29.38 -7.22
N ARG A 37 15.05 28.85 -7.44
CA ARG A 37 14.71 28.12 -8.66
C ARG A 37 14.44 29.04 -9.84
N PRO A 38 14.94 28.70 -11.05
CA PRO A 38 14.51 29.38 -12.27
C PRO A 38 13.02 29.11 -12.50
N LYS A 39 12.30 30.13 -12.99
CA LYS A 39 10.85 30.06 -13.25
C LYS A 39 10.47 29.07 -14.36
N GLN A 40 11.44 28.63 -15.17
CA GLN A 40 11.27 27.66 -16.25
C GLN A 40 12.45 26.69 -16.26
N LEU A 41 12.18 25.42 -16.57
CA LEU A 41 13.23 24.50 -17.00
C LEU A 41 13.66 24.89 -18.41
N LYS A 42 14.92 25.26 -18.59
CA LYS A 42 15.47 25.36 -19.94
C LYS A 42 15.54 23.96 -20.51
N GLU A 43 15.04 23.78 -21.73
CA GLU A 43 15.30 22.57 -22.51
C GLU A 43 16.79 22.26 -22.44
N THR A 44 17.10 20.99 -22.23
CA THR A 44 18.49 20.57 -22.14
C THR A 44 19.11 20.63 -23.54
N ASN A 45 20.26 21.28 -23.73
CA ASN A 45 20.99 21.21 -25.01
C ASN A 45 21.66 19.83 -25.22
N ILE A 46 21.05 18.75 -24.73
CA ILE A 46 21.52 17.38 -24.87
C ILE A 46 20.96 16.87 -26.18
N GLU A 47 21.80 16.55 -27.14
CA GLU A 47 21.36 15.82 -28.33
C GLU A 47 20.93 14.41 -27.92
N PRO A 48 19.69 13.98 -28.22
CA PRO A 48 19.26 12.64 -27.89
C PRO A 48 20.02 11.60 -28.72
N ASP A 49 20.68 10.66 -28.04
CA ASP A 49 21.30 9.48 -28.66
C ASP A 49 20.65 8.22 -28.10
N LEU A 50 19.55 7.81 -28.75
CA LEU A 50 18.74 6.65 -28.40
C LEU A 50 19.48 5.37 -28.87
N LEU A 51 19.75 4.45 -27.96
CA LEU A 51 20.28 3.12 -28.28
C LEU A 51 19.39 2.36 -29.30
N SER A 52 19.99 1.42 -30.03
CA SER A 52 19.28 0.68 -31.08
C SER A 52 18.60 -0.61 -30.60
N ASP A 53 19.04 -1.17 -29.45
CA ASP A 53 18.53 -2.44 -28.91
C ASP A 53 18.02 -2.29 -27.47
N TYR A 54 16.77 -2.70 -27.27
CA TYR A 54 16.02 -2.63 -26.01
C TYR A 54 15.33 -3.95 -25.69
N ALA A 55 15.87 -5.08 -26.16
CA ALA A 55 15.26 -6.41 -26.00
C ALA A 55 14.78 -6.69 -24.57
N ALA A 56 15.54 -6.28 -23.54
CA ALA A 56 15.17 -6.48 -22.14
C ALA A 56 13.89 -5.74 -21.73
N LEU A 57 13.62 -4.55 -22.29
CA LEU A 57 12.37 -3.82 -22.02
C LEU A 57 11.18 -4.40 -22.80
N ARG A 58 11.41 -5.11 -23.91
CA ARG A 58 10.31 -5.81 -24.63
C ARG A 58 9.77 -6.99 -23.84
N GLU A 59 10.55 -7.53 -22.91
CA GLU A 59 10.11 -8.57 -21.96
C GLU A 59 9.21 -8.02 -20.84
N LEU A 60 9.13 -6.69 -20.68
CA LEU A 60 8.08 -6.04 -19.89
C LEU A 60 6.74 -6.23 -20.60
N LYS A 61 6.20 -7.43 -20.49
CA LYS A 61 4.79 -7.69 -20.79
C LYS A 61 4.00 -6.92 -19.75
N VAL A 62 3.55 -5.71 -20.08
CA VAL A 62 2.75 -4.89 -19.18
C VAL A 62 1.39 -5.57 -19.02
N PRO A 63 1.11 -6.22 -17.88
CA PRO A 63 -0.18 -6.80 -17.63
C PRO A 63 -0.96 -5.74 -16.86
N LEU A 64 -1.19 -4.57 -17.47
CA LEU A 64 -2.22 -3.69 -16.97
C LEU A 64 -3.53 -4.37 -17.32
N LYS A 65 -3.96 -5.25 -16.41
CA LYS A 65 -5.35 -5.71 -16.31
C LYS A 65 -6.22 -4.47 -16.55
N ALA A 66 -7.21 -4.62 -17.42
CA ALA A 66 -8.27 -3.71 -17.86
C ALA A 66 -8.76 -2.60 -16.89
N LEU A 67 -7.88 -1.73 -16.39
CA LEU A 67 -8.25 -0.57 -15.58
C LEU A 67 -8.86 0.53 -16.45
N PHE A 68 -8.42 0.62 -17.71
CA PHE A 68 -8.91 1.63 -18.63
C PHE A 68 -9.51 1.01 -19.88
N LYS A 69 -10.54 1.68 -20.40
CA LYS A 69 -11.15 1.34 -21.68
C LYS A 69 -10.78 2.42 -22.68
N ARG A 70 -10.15 2.02 -23.80
CA ARG A 70 -9.80 2.93 -24.89
C ARG A 70 -10.98 3.83 -25.27
N GLU A 71 -12.14 3.23 -25.47
CA GLU A 71 -13.36 3.92 -25.90
C GLU A 71 -13.83 5.01 -24.92
N THR A 72 -13.63 4.82 -23.61
CA THR A 72 -14.03 5.82 -22.61
C THR A 72 -13.02 6.97 -22.60
N ILE A 73 -11.71 6.66 -22.62
CA ILE A 73 -10.64 7.67 -22.69
C ILE A 73 -10.80 8.57 -23.91
N LEU A 74 -11.06 7.99 -25.10
CA LEU A 74 -11.24 8.76 -26.33
C LEU A 74 -12.48 9.66 -26.31
N LYS A 75 -13.48 9.33 -25.48
CA LYS A 75 -14.66 10.18 -25.22
C LYS A 75 -14.43 11.17 -24.08
N GLY A 76 -13.21 11.28 -23.57
CA GLY A 76 -12.90 12.18 -22.46
C GLY A 76 -13.34 11.67 -21.09
N GLN A 77 -13.65 10.38 -20.94
CA GLN A 77 -14.05 9.79 -19.67
C GLN A 77 -12.89 9.02 -19.05
N PHE A 78 -12.30 9.61 -18.01
CA PHE A 78 -11.20 9.03 -17.26
C PHE A 78 -11.69 8.54 -15.90
N GLU A 79 -11.33 7.32 -15.55
CA GLU A 79 -11.69 6.69 -14.28
C GLU A 79 -10.40 6.26 -13.59
N PHE A 80 -10.06 6.96 -12.51
CA PHE A 80 -8.91 6.67 -11.66
C PHE A 80 -9.43 6.47 -10.25
N ILE A 81 -8.89 5.51 -9.50
CA ILE A 81 -9.28 5.25 -8.09
C ILE A 81 -10.81 5.19 -7.88
N ASN A 82 -11.53 4.59 -8.83
CA ASN A 82 -13.00 4.52 -8.90
C ASN A 82 -13.73 5.88 -8.91
N LEU A 83 -13.05 6.95 -9.32
CA LEU A 83 -13.60 8.27 -9.55
C LEU A 83 -13.57 8.62 -11.03
N LYS A 84 -14.75 8.89 -11.58
CA LYS A 84 -14.95 9.27 -12.97
C LYS A 84 -14.94 10.78 -13.10
N GLU A 85 -14.08 11.28 -13.97
CA GLU A 85 -14.07 12.67 -14.39
C GLU A 85 -14.24 12.75 -15.91
N HIS A 86 -14.91 13.80 -16.36
CA HIS A 86 -15.05 14.11 -17.77
C HIS A 86 -14.13 15.27 -18.15
N ILE A 87 -13.13 14.98 -18.97
CA ILE A 87 -12.11 15.91 -19.44
C ILE A 87 -12.01 15.83 -20.96
N GLU A 88 -11.52 16.87 -21.63
CA GLU A 88 -11.32 16.80 -23.09
C GLU A 88 -10.29 15.73 -23.48
N PHE A 89 -10.29 15.29 -24.74
CA PHE A 89 -9.27 14.40 -25.29
C PHE A 89 -8.54 15.08 -26.46
N PRO A 90 -7.21 15.29 -26.41
CA PRO A 90 -6.31 15.02 -25.29
C PRO A 90 -6.67 15.76 -23.99
N PRO A 91 -6.26 15.26 -22.81
CA PRO A 91 -6.58 15.86 -21.52
C PRO A 91 -6.22 17.34 -21.39
N ASN A 92 -7.08 18.11 -20.72
CA ASN A 92 -6.63 19.32 -20.05
C ASN A 92 -5.76 18.93 -18.86
N TRP A 93 -4.45 19.17 -18.97
CA TRP A 93 -3.46 18.75 -17.99
C TRP A 93 -3.50 19.52 -16.67
N ASP A 94 -4.18 20.68 -16.63
CA ASP A 94 -4.45 21.45 -15.42
C ASP A 94 -5.87 21.20 -14.88
N PHE A 95 -6.47 20.04 -15.21
CA PHE A 95 -7.82 19.71 -14.77
C PHE A 95 -7.95 19.76 -13.23
N PRO A 96 -8.86 20.58 -12.68
CA PRO A 96 -8.91 20.86 -11.25
C PRO A 96 -9.71 19.81 -10.48
N SER A 97 -9.46 18.51 -10.69
CA SER A 97 -10.06 17.46 -9.85
C SER A 97 -9.69 17.73 -8.38
N PRO A 98 -10.60 17.62 -7.39
CA PRO A 98 -10.25 17.87 -6.00
C PRO A 98 -9.31 16.80 -5.42
N TYR A 99 -9.26 15.62 -6.04
CA TYR A 99 -8.52 14.45 -5.55
C TYR A 99 -7.08 14.46 -6.03
N LYS A 100 -6.11 14.53 -5.12
CA LYS A 100 -4.70 14.65 -5.50
C LYS A 100 -4.18 13.39 -6.19
N LEU A 101 -4.54 12.21 -5.68
CA LEU A 101 -4.14 10.94 -6.30
C LEU A 101 -4.75 10.74 -7.69
N TRP A 102 -5.94 11.28 -7.95
CA TRP A 102 -6.55 11.26 -9.28
C TRP A 102 -5.73 12.10 -10.27
N ARG A 103 -5.36 13.34 -9.90
CA ARG A 103 -4.52 14.22 -10.74
C ARG A 103 -3.14 13.60 -10.99
N TYR A 104 -2.59 12.93 -9.99
CA TYR A 104 -1.38 12.14 -10.12
C TYR A 104 -1.51 11.02 -11.16
N GLN A 105 -2.55 10.17 -11.11
CA GLN A 105 -2.74 9.08 -12.08
C GLN A 105 -2.91 9.59 -13.53
N LEU A 106 -3.54 10.75 -13.72
CA LEU A 106 -3.57 11.42 -15.02
C LEU A 106 -2.15 11.65 -15.55
N HIS A 107 -1.24 12.10 -14.69
CA HIS A 107 0.15 12.42 -15.02
C HIS A 107 1.12 11.24 -14.95
N TYR A 108 0.70 10.05 -14.50
CA TYR A 108 1.52 8.83 -14.54
C TYR A 108 1.63 8.26 -15.95
N PHE A 109 0.62 8.48 -16.78
CA PHE A 109 0.52 7.93 -18.14
C PHE A 109 0.52 6.39 -18.22
N GLU A 110 0.30 5.69 -17.11
CA GLU A 110 0.08 4.23 -17.13
C GLU A 110 -1.18 3.87 -17.96
N TRP A 111 -2.11 4.79 -18.17
CA TRP A 111 -3.27 4.59 -19.04
C TRP A 111 -2.95 4.58 -20.54
N LEU A 112 -1.72 4.93 -20.96
CA LEU A 112 -1.30 4.87 -22.37
C LEU A 112 -1.37 3.46 -22.94
N TYR A 113 -1.15 2.42 -22.12
CA TYR A 113 -1.18 1.02 -22.56
C TYR A 113 -2.55 0.57 -23.09
N CYS A 114 -3.61 1.35 -22.85
CA CYS A 114 -4.93 1.10 -23.40
C CYS A 114 -5.18 1.82 -24.73
N LEU A 115 -4.28 2.71 -25.17
CA LEU A 115 -4.37 3.44 -26.43
C LEU A 115 -3.52 2.79 -27.51
N ASP A 116 -3.84 3.09 -28.77
CA ASP A 116 -2.92 2.81 -29.87
C ASP A 116 -1.84 3.90 -29.96
N TYR A 117 -0.80 3.61 -30.74
CA TYR A 117 0.36 4.50 -30.89
C TYR A 117 -0.03 5.93 -31.29
N ILE A 118 -1.02 6.09 -32.18
CA ILE A 118 -1.41 7.40 -32.72
C ILE A 118 -2.08 8.23 -31.64
N ASP A 119 -3.02 7.64 -30.90
CA ASP A 119 -3.75 8.34 -29.84
C ASP A 119 -2.85 8.63 -28.63
N ALA A 120 -1.98 7.68 -28.26
CA ALA A 120 -0.97 7.89 -27.23
C ALA A 120 0.00 9.03 -27.59
N LYS A 121 0.49 9.06 -28.84
CA LYS A 121 1.34 10.14 -29.37
C LYS A 121 0.68 11.51 -29.23
N LYS A 122 -0.62 11.62 -29.58
CA LYS A 122 -1.37 12.88 -29.43
C LYS A 122 -1.38 13.37 -28.00
N CYS A 123 -1.62 12.48 -27.02
CA CYS A 123 -1.59 12.84 -25.60
C CYS A 123 -0.21 13.33 -25.15
N VAL A 124 0.85 12.64 -25.53
CA VAL A 124 2.21 13.05 -25.15
C VAL A 124 2.61 14.39 -25.77
N LEU A 125 2.33 14.59 -27.06
CA LEU A 125 2.60 15.88 -27.71
C LEU A 125 1.82 17.01 -27.05
N SER A 126 0.53 16.80 -26.77
CA SER A 126 -0.30 17.78 -26.05
C SER A 126 0.26 18.12 -24.66
N TRP A 127 0.74 17.12 -23.91
CA TRP A 127 1.37 17.36 -22.60
C TRP A 127 2.65 18.19 -22.72
N ILE A 128 3.51 17.86 -23.68
CA ILE A 128 4.78 18.58 -23.92
C ILE A 128 4.50 20.03 -24.33
N GLU A 129 3.52 20.26 -25.20
CA GLU A 129 3.20 21.58 -25.74
C GLU A 129 2.48 22.47 -24.73
N HIS A 130 1.54 21.91 -23.95
CA HIS A 130 0.62 22.71 -23.13
C HIS A 130 0.88 22.61 -21.62
N TYR A 131 1.72 21.68 -21.14
CA TYR A 131 2.01 21.50 -19.73
C TYR A 131 3.47 21.84 -19.37
N SER A 132 3.81 23.12 -19.55
CA SER A 132 5.15 23.62 -19.23
C SER A 132 5.46 23.49 -17.74
N PHE A 133 6.75 23.44 -17.41
CA PHE A 133 7.17 23.42 -16.02
C PHE A 133 6.77 24.71 -15.31
N GLU A 134 5.92 24.57 -14.30
CA GLU A 134 5.64 25.60 -13.32
C GLU A 134 5.71 25.00 -11.91
N GLN A 135 6.02 25.86 -10.96
CA GLN A 135 6.12 25.48 -9.56
C GLN A 135 4.76 25.00 -9.02
N ASN A 136 4.74 23.91 -8.26
CA ASN A 136 3.55 23.29 -7.66
C ASN A 136 2.54 22.67 -8.64
N ARG A 137 2.93 22.46 -9.91
CA ARG A 137 2.15 21.63 -10.82
C ARG A 137 2.33 20.16 -10.47
N ASP A 138 1.22 19.46 -10.19
CA ASP A 138 1.24 18.07 -9.74
C ASP A 138 2.00 17.15 -10.73
N GLY A 139 1.85 17.34 -12.05
CA GLY A 139 2.56 16.53 -13.04
C GLY A 139 4.09 16.70 -13.02
N TRP A 140 4.60 17.81 -12.48
CA TRP A 140 6.01 18.08 -12.26
C TRP A 140 6.45 17.82 -10.82
N GLU A 141 5.68 17.12 -10.00
CA GLU A 141 6.21 16.54 -8.77
C GLU A 141 7.05 15.28 -9.09
N ALA A 142 7.96 14.90 -8.18
CA ALA A 142 8.99 13.90 -8.47
C ALA A 142 8.40 12.50 -8.66
N TYR A 143 7.38 12.19 -7.85
CA TYR A 143 6.65 10.94 -7.95
C TYR A 143 5.91 10.78 -9.30
N PRO A 144 4.99 11.68 -9.72
CA PRO A 144 4.38 11.59 -11.06
C PRO A 144 5.38 11.62 -12.22
N THR A 145 6.47 12.39 -12.09
CA THR A 145 7.51 12.44 -13.13
C THR A 145 8.23 11.11 -13.27
N SER A 146 8.50 10.41 -12.16
CA SER A 146 9.14 9.09 -12.18
C SER A 146 8.28 8.07 -12.94
N LEU A 147 6.99 8.03 -12.63
CA LEU A 147 6.03 7.11 -13.26
C LEU A 147 5.79 7.42 -14.73
N ARG A 148 5.72 8.70 -15.09
CA ARG A 148 5.62 9.13 -16.49
C ARG A 148 6.86 8.76 -17.29
N LEU A 149 8.06 8.97 -16.73
CA LEU A 149 9.31 8.62 -17.39
C LEU A 149 9.36 7.12 -17.70
N MET A 150 8.98 6.27 -16.74
CA MET A 150 8.90 4.82 -16.96
C MET A 150 7.82 4.46 -17.98
N SER A 151 6.61 5.00 -17.85
CA SER A 151 5.48 4.71 -18.76
C SER A 151 5.78 5.11 -20.20
N TRP A 152 6.27 6.33 -20.45
CA TRP A 152 6.60 6.79 -21.80
C TRP A 152 7.74 5.97 -22.41
N SER A 153 8.77 5.68 -21.60
CA SER A 153 9.92 4.90 -22.02
C SER A 153 9.53 3.50 -22.46
N VAL A 154 8.80 2.77 -21.61
CA VAL A 154 8.40 1.40 -21.91
C VAL A 154 7.38 1.37 -23.07
N TYR A 155 6.36 2.24 -23.04
CA TYR A 155 5.32 2.25 -24.07
C TYR A 155 5.88 2.58 -25.46
N PHE A 156 6.60 3.69 -25.63
CA PHE A 156 7.03 4.14 -26.96
C PHE A 156 8.34 3.49 -27.42
N ILE A 157 9.34 3.41 -26.54
CA ILE A 157 10.70 3.00 -26.95
C ILE A 157 10.82 1.48 -26.97
N ALA A 158 10.15 0.77 -26.07
CA ALA A 158 10.20 -0.69 -26.01
C ALA A 158 9.04 -1.37 -26.76
N VAL A 159 7.79 -1.04 -26.41
CA VAL A 159 6.60 -1.72 -26.96
C VAL A 159 6.31 -1.28 -28.40
N HIS A 160 6.28 0.02 -28.68
CA HIS A 160 6.00 0.59 -30.01
C HIS A 160 7.27 1.04 -30.77
N GLN A 161 8.38 0.33 -30.59
CA GLN A 161 9.67 0.71 -31.17
C GLN A 161 9.63 0.83 -32.70
N ARG A 162 8.88 -0.05 -33.37
CA ARG A 162 8.79 -0.07 -34.84
C ARG A 162 8.09 1.17 -35.36
N GLU A 163 6.97 1.54 -34.76
CA GLU A 163 6.21 2.75 -35.08
C GLU A 163 7.05 3.99 -34.79
N LEU A 164 7.71 4.04 -33.62
CA LEU A 164 8.60 5.15 -33.24
C LEU A 164 9.76 5.35 -34.23
N SER A 165 10.36 4.26 -34.70
CA SER A 165 11.48 4.30 -35.67
C SER A 165 11.07 4.82 -37.05
N ASN A 166 9.78 4.78 -37.39
CA ASN A 166 9.25 5.37 -38.63
C ASN A 166 8.83 6.84 -38.46
N ASP A 167 8.84 7.36 -37.23
CA ASP A 167 8.38 8.70 -36.86
C ASP A 167 9.51 9.51 -36.22
N ASN A 168 10.56 9.78 -37.00
CA ASN A 168 11.76 10.48 -36.51
C ASN A 168 11.45 11.83 -35.86
N SER A 169 10.45 12.54 -36.36
CA SER A 169 10.03 13.84 -35.78
C SER A 169 9.52 13.65 -34.36
N PHE A 170 8.60 12.71 -34.12
CA PHE A 170 8.11 12.43 -32.79
C PHE A 170 9.18 11.81 -31.89
N SER A 171 10.00 10.89 -32.42
CA SER A 171 11.10 10.27 -31.68
C SER A 171 12.01 11.34 -31.07
N ASN A 172 12.42 12.34 -31.86
CA ASN A 172 13.27 13.42 -31.37
C ASN A 172 12.58 14.25 -30.27
N ILE A 173 11.32 14.63 -30.45
CA ILE A 173 10.54 15.41 -29.45
C ILE A 173 10.38 14.62 -28.15
N LEU A 174 9.99 13.34 -28.25
CA LEU A 174 9.81 12.45 -27.12
C LEU A 174 11.11 12.29 -26.34
N SER A 175 12.20 11.95 -27.03
CA SER A 175 13.51 11.75 -26.41
C SER A 175 14.01 13.01 -25.71
N GLN A 176 13.87 14.17 -26.36
CA GLN A 176 14.24 15.47 -25.77
C GLN A 176 13.47 15.77 -24.48
N SER A 177 12.16 15.48 -24.46
CA SER A 177 11.33 15.66 -23.28
C SER A 177 11.69 14.68 -22.16
N ILE A 178 11.92 13.40 -22.47
CA ILE A 178 12.36 12.40 -21.49
C ILE A 178 13.68 12.82 -20.83
N LEU A 179 14.68 13.25 -21.62
CA LEU A 179 15.96 13.71 -21.09
C LEU A 179 15.82 14.97 -20.21
N THR A 180 14.98 15.93 -20.63
CA THR A 180 14.70 17.15 -19.85
C THR A 180 14.06 16.80 -18.50
N GLN A 181 13.09 15.90 -18.50
CA GLN A 181 12.42 15.42 -17.29
C GLN A 181 13.37 14.64 -16.37
N ALA A 182 14.27 13.80 -16.92
CA ALA A 182 15.26 13.07 -16.13
C ALA A 182 16.30 14.01 -15.47
N VAL A 183 16.76 15.05 -16.19
CA VAL A 183 17.60 16.12 -15.61
C VAL A 183 16.88 16.82 -14.46
N TRP A 184 15.57 17.05 -14.61
CA TRP A 184 14.76 17.62 -13.54
C TRP A 184 14.64 16.65 -12.35
N LEU A 185 14.33 15.37 -12.59
CA LEU A 185 14.14 14.37 -11.54
C LEU A 185 15.41 14.18 -10.71
N GLU A 186 16.58 14.11 -11.33
CA GLU A 186 17.87 13.98 -10.64
C GLU A 186 18.10 15.11 -9.61
N LYS A 187 17.60 16.32 -9.88
CA LYS A 187 17.70 17.47 -8.96
C LYS A 187 16.62 17.50 -7.88
N ASN A 188 15.63 16.61 -7.99
CA ASN A 188 14.40 16.60 -7.19
C ASN A 188 14.16 15.28 -6.45
N LEU A 189 15.13 14.35 -6.46
CA LEU A 189 15.03 13.05 -5.78
C LEU A 189 14.46 13.18 -4.35
N GLU A 190 13.50 12.35 -4.01
CA GLU A 190 12.65 12.52 -2.82
C GLU A 190 13.31 12.04 -1.52
N TYR A 191 14.60 12.35 -1.30
CA TYR A 191 15.34 12.07 -0.06
C TYR A 191 14.70 12.64 1.22
N HIS A 192 13.74 13.56 1.06
CA HIS A 192 12.97 14.11 2.16
C HIS A 192 11.77 13.22 2.59
N LEU A 193 11.28 12.40 1.67
CA LEU A 193 10.24 11.39 1.91
C LEU A 193 10.90 10.02 2.18
N MET A 194 11.90 9.65 1.37
CA MET A 194 12.53 8.31 1.33
C MET A 194 11.51 7.23 0.95
N ALA A 195 11.69 5.97 1.39
CA ALA A 195 10.74 4.89 1.19
C ALA A 195 10.37 4.67 -0.29
N ASN A 196 9.15 4.20 -0.58
CA ASN A 196 8.73 3.85 -1.94
C ASN A 196 9.00 4.97 -2.97
N HIS A 197 8.78 6.24 -2.62
CA HIS A 197 9.03 7.41 -3.48
C HIS A 197 10.48 7.45 -4.00
N LEU A 198 11.47 7.32 -3.10
CA LEU A 198 12.87 7.41 -3.48
C LEU A 198 13.34 6.20 -4.32
N LEU A 199 12.81 5.02 -4.01
CA LEU A 199 13.06 3.81 -4.80
C LEU A 199 12.52 3.98 -6.23
N GLU A 200 11.30 4.52 -6.39
CA GLU A 200 10.70 4.75 -7.70
C GLU A 200 11.39 5.87 -8.48
N ASN A 201 11.90 6.91 -7.81
CA ASN A 201 12.77 7.89 -8.47
C ASN A 201 14.05 7.24 -9.03
N ALA A 202 14.65 6.30 -8.28
CA ALA A 202 15.84 5.58 -8.71
C ALA A 202 15.54 4.66 -9.90
N ALA A 203 14.41 3.94 -9.85
CA ALA A 203 13.91 3.10 -10.93
C ALA A 203 13.72 3.90 -12.23
N ALA A 204 13.15 5.11 -12.15
CA ALA A 204 12.98 5.98 -13.30
C ALA A 204 14.31 6.46 -13.89
N LEU A 205 15.28 6.85 -13.06
CA LEU A 205 16.62 7.22 -13.53
C LEU A 205 17.36 6.04 -14.18
N LEU A 206 17.24 4.83 -13.63
CA LEU A 206 17.77 3.60 -14.26
C LEU A 206 17.13 3.36 -15.62
N THR A 207 15.80 3.45 -15.70
CA THR A 207 15.04 3.26 -16.94
C THR A 207 15.52 4.20 -18.03
N VAL A 208 15.54 5.51 -17.78
CA VAL A 208 16.01 6.48 -18.77
C VAL A 208 17.51 6.30 -19.05
N GLY A 209 18.32 6.07 -18.01
CA GLY A 209 19.77 5.90 -18.16
C GLY A 209 20.17 4.68 -19.00
N SER A 210 19.33 3.65 -19.04
CA SER A 210 19.52 2.45 -19.86
C SER A 210 19.02 2.60 -21.30
N LEU A 211 18.36 3.71 -21.62
CA LEU A 211 17.79 3.95 -22.95
C LEU A 211 18.68 4.82 -23.85
N PHE A 212 19.45 5.72 -23.26
CA PHE A 212 20.20 6.74 -23.99
C PHE A 212 21.69 6.62 -23.72
N ASN A 213 22.51 6.99 -24.70
CA ASN A 213 23.96 7.13 -24.54
C ASN A 213 24.33 8.49 -23.94
N GLY A 214 25.51 8.55 -23.33
CA GLY A 214 26.15 9.78 -22.89
C GLY A 214 26.51 9.83 -21.41
N ASN A 215 27.33 10.82 -21.06
CA ASN A 215 27.87 10.93 -19.69
C ASN A 215 26.78 11.15 -18.63
N LEU A 216 25.68 11.82 -19.00
CA LEU A 216 24.55 12.05 -18.10
C LEU A 216 23.76 10.77 -17.83
N THR A 217 23.55 9.94 -18.83
CA THR A 217 22.77 8.71 -18.72
C THR A 217 23.55 7.64 -17.95
N GLU A 218 24.87 7.56 -18.15
CA GLU A 218 25.77 6.77 -17.30
C GLU A 218 25.75 7.23 -15.83
N ARG A 219 25.68 8.55 -15.60
CA ARG A 219 25.52 9.09 -14.25
C ARG A 219 24.19 8.69 -13.64
N TRP A 220 23.08 8.78 -14.39
CA TRP A 220 21.76 8.34 -13.91
C TRP A 220 21.72 6.86 -13.61
N LYS A 221 22.32 6.01 -14.45
CA LYS A 221 22.47 4.57 -14.16
C LYS A 221 23.18 4.34 -12.84
N ARG A 222 24.36 4.95 -12.66
CA ARG A 222 25.12 4.81 -11.41
C ARG A 222 24.37 5.33 -10.19
N THR A 223 23.71 6.48 -10.31
CA THR A 223 22.92 7.07 -9.21
C THR A 223 21.73 6.19 -8.87
N GLY A 224 20.98 5.75 -9.88
CA GLY A 224 19.81 4.90 -9.72
C GLY A 224 20.18 3.52 -9.15
N SER A 225 21.21 2.83 -9.68
CA SER A 225 21.69 1.55 -9.12
C SER A 225 22.09 1.69 -7.65
N LYS A 226 22.80 2.79 -7.31
CA LYS A 226 23.24 3.03 -5.92
C LYS A 226 22.06 3.23 -4.98
N ILE A 227 21.08 4.05 -5.37
CA ILE A 227 19.89 4.29 -4.53
C ILE A 227 19.06 3.01 -4.45
N LEU A 228 18.88 2.29 -5.56
CA LEU A 228 18.12 1.04 -5.60
C LEU A 228 18.72 -0.01 -4.65
N ASP A 229 20.05 -0.23 -4.67
CA ASP A 229 20.72 -1.15 -3.74
C ASP A 229 20.52 -0.74 -2.27
N GLN A 230 20.56 0.56 -1.97
CA GLN A 230 20.34 1.08 -0.61
C GLN A 230 18.89 0.88 -0.16
N GLU A 231 17.93 1.29 -0.99
CA GLU A 231 16.50 1.20 -0.67
C GLU A 231 16.02 -0.26 -0.64
N VAL A 232 16.50 -1.15 -1.52
CA VAL A 232 16.13 -2.57 -1.47
C VAL A 232 16.58 -3.22 -0.17
N ARG A 233 17.82 -2.96 0.28
CA ARG A 233 18.33 -3.49 1.56
C ARG A 233 17.60 -2.97 2.78
N GLU A 234 17.06 -1.76 2.68
CA GLU A 234 16.33 -1.14 3.78
C GLU A 234 14.86 -1.54 3.80
N GLN A 235 14.22 -1.59 2.64
CA GLN A 235 12.78 -1.71 2.51
C GLN A 235 12.29 -3.14 2.42
N ILE A 236 13.14 -4.10 2.07
CA ILE A 236 12.78 -5.53 2.03
C ILE A 236 13.27 -6.21 3.29
N LEU A 237 12.32 -6.68 4.11
CA LEU A 237 12.58 -7.38 5.35
C LEU A 237 13.20 -8.76 5.09
N PRO A 238 13.89 -9.37 6.07
CA PRO A 238 14.52 -10.69 5.89
C PRO A 238 13.55 -11.80 5.46
N ASP A 239 12.28 -11.72 5.86
CA ASP A 239 11.21 -12.64 5.44
C ASP A 239 10.61 -12.31 4.06
N GLY A 240 11.09 -11.25 3.39
CA GLY A 240 10.68 -10.84 2.06
C GLY A 240 9.55 -9.81 2.02
N MET A 241 8.89 -9.49 3.12
CA MET A 241 7.87 -8.45 3.10
C MET A 241 8.46 -7.06 2.91
N HIS A 242 7.65 -6.16 2.38
CA HIS A 242 8.02 -4.75 2.32
C HIS A 242 7.78 -4.12 3.69
N PHE A 243 8.72 -3.30 4.15
CA PHE A 243 8.75 -2.75 5.50
C PHE A 243 7.59 -1.82 5.87
N GLU A 244 6.80 -1.34 4.90
CA GLU A 244 5.58 -0.57 5.15
C GLU A 244 4.43 -1.47 5.62
N ARG A 245 4.59 -2.80 5.51
CA ARG A 245 3.61 -3.78 5.96
C ARG A 245 2.21 -3.51 5.40
N SER A 246 2.17 -3.14 4.13
CA SER A 246 0.93 -3.06 3.36
C SER A 246 1.06 -4.06 2.21
N PRO A 247 0.19 -5.08 2.12
CA PRO A 247 0.14 -5.96 0.96
C PRO A 247 0.07 -5.21 -0.38
N MET A 248 -0.62 -4.07 -0.46
CA MET A 248 -0.67 -3.25 -1.70
C MET A 248 0.70 -2.62 -2.02
N TYR A 249 1.37 -2.00 -1.04
CA TYR A 249 2.69 -1.39 -1.28
C TYR A 249 3.78 -2.43 -1.49
N HIS A 250 3.66 -3.61 -0.87
CA HIS A 250 4.48 -4.76 -1.20
C HIS A 250 4.36 -5.11 -2.69
N LEU A 251 3.13 -5.22 -3.21
CA LEU A 251 2.89 -5.49 -4.63
C LEU A 251 3.44 -4.39 -5.54
N ARG A 252 3.32 -3.11 -5.14
CA ARG A 252 3.92 -1.99 -5.88
C ARG A 252 5.41 -2.15 -6.03
N ILE A 253 6.12 -2.32 -4.92
CA ILE A 253 7.58 -2.42 -4.91
C ILE A 253 8.04 -3.70 -5.60
N PHE A 254 7.33 -4.81 -5.42
CA PHE A 254 7.60 -6.05 -6.15
C PHE A 254 7.58 -5.84 -7.66
N ASN A 255 6.55 -5.17 -8.18
CA ASN A 255 6.43 -4.89 -9.61
C ASN A 255 7.55 -3.96 -10.10
N VAL A 256 7.81 -2.84 -9.41
CA VAL A 256 8.92 -1.92 -9.78
C VAL A 256 10.27 -2.64 -9.78
N LEU A 257 10.54 -3.50 -8.80
CA LEU A 257 11.78 -4.27 -8.73
C LEU A 257 11.88 -5.33 -9.84
N LYS A 258 10.76 -5.97 -10.18
CA LYS A 258 10.71 -6.94 -11.28
C LYS A 258 11.01 -6.28 -12.62
N GLU A 259 10.47 -5.09 -12.85
CA GLU A 259 10.71 -4.31 -14.06
C GLU A 259 12.15 -3.79 -14.12
N THR A 260 12.62 -3.16 -13.04
CA THR A 260 13.98 -2.60 -12.98
C THR A 260 15.04 -3.68 -13.08
N ARG A 261 14.80 -4.91 -12.61
CA ARG A 261 15.74 -6.02 -12.75
C ARG A 261 16.17 -6.23 -14.21
N LEU A 262 15.25 -6.10 -15.16
CA LEU A 262 15.55 -6.34 -16.59
C LEU A 262 16.54 -5.31 -17.15
N LEU A 263 16.72 -4.18 -16.47
CA LEU A 263 17.60 -3.09 -16.87
C LEU A 263 18.99 -3.14 -16.22
N LEU A 264 19.19 -4.04 -15.25
CA LEU A 264 20.42 -4.13 -14.48
C LEU A 264 21.48 -4.96 -15.18
N LYS A 265 22.76 -4.70 -14.87
CA LYS A 265 23.86 -5.56 -15.33
C LYS A 265 23.76 -6.93 -14.66
N SER A 266 24.27 -7.98 -15.31
CA SER A 266 24.22 -9.37 -14.83
C SER A 266 24.54 -9.55 -13.33
N ASN A 267 25.58 -8.89 -12.80
CA ASN A 267 25.92 -8.98 -11.37
C ASN A 267 24.87 -8.35 -10.44
N GLU A 268 24.35 -7.16 -10.77
CA GLU A 268 23.30 -6.47 -9.99
C GLU A 268 21.97 -7.23 -10.10
N GLU A 269 21.66 -7.72 -11.31
CA GLU A 269 20.50 -8.56 -11.60
C GLU A 269 20.51 -9.84 -10.74
N ASN A 270 21.66 -10.48 -10.61
CA ASN A 270 21.83 -11.70 -9.81
C ASN A 270 21.64 -11.45 -8.31
N HIS A 271 21.89 -10.24 -7.81
CA HIS A 271 21.60 -9.87 -6.43
C HIS A 271 20.10 -9.71 -6.17
N LEU A 272 19.35 -9.17 -7.14
CA LEU A 272 17.92 -8.89 -6.99
C LEU A 272 17.02 -10.13 -7.14
N LYS A 273 17.46 -11.13 -7.92
CA LYS A 273 16.72 -12.41 -8.11
C LYS A 273 16.28 -13.09 -6.80
N PRO A 274 17.16 -13.37 -5.83
CA PRO A 274 16.75 -14.01 -4.57
C PRO A 274 15.80 -13.12 -3.75
N ILE A 275 15.96 -11.81 -3.81
CA ILE A 275 15.10 -10.85 -3.10
C ILE A 275 13.69 -10.88 -3.68
N LEU A 276 13.55 -10.77 -5.01
CA LEU A 276 12.25 -10.90 -5.68
C LEU A 276 11.58 -12.23 -5.39
N ARG A 277 12.35 -13.33 -5.34
CA ARG A 277 11.81 -14.64 -4.97
C ARG A 277 11.31 -14.68 -3.53
N SER A 278 11.98 -13.98 -2.61
CA SER A 278 11.53 -13.86 -1.22
C SER A 278 10.25 -13.03 -1.13
N MET A 279 10.20 -11.92 -1.86
CA MET A 279 9.01 -11.07 -1.94
C MET A 279 7.81 -11.84 -2.52
N GLU A 280 7.99 -12.57 -3.62
CA GLU A 280 6.94 -13.38 -4.24
C GLU A 280 6.36 -14.42 -3.25
N LYS A 281 7.23 -15.11 -2.50
CA LYS A 281 6.78 -16.03 -1.44
C LYS A 281 5.99 -15.33 -0.34
N ALA A 282 6.43 -14.15 0.09
CA ALA A 282 5.74 -13.37 1.11
C ALA A 282 4.37 -12.88 0.60
N LEU A 283 4.30 -12.45 -0.66
CA LEU A 283 3.05 -12.09 -1.34
C LEU A 283 2.05 -13.25 -1.36
N ASP A 284 2.50 -14.46 -1.70
CA ASP A 284 1.63 -15.65 -1.71
C ASP A 284 1.09 -16.01 -0.32
N LEU A 285 1.77 -15.63 0.76
CA LEU A 285 1.28 -15.81 2.13
C LEU A 285 0.25 -14.76 2.54
N VAL A 286 0.34 -13.52 2.05
CA VAL A 286 -0.59 -12.42 2.38
C VAL A 286 -1.76 -12.29 1.39
N ARG A 287 -1.94 -13.29 0.51
CA ARG A 287 -3.08 -13.38 -0.41
C ARG A 287 -4.14 -14.34 0.11
N HIS A 288 -5.40 -13.97 -0.02
CA HIS A 288 -6.53 -14.84 0.26
C HIS A 288 -6.65 -15.95 -0.80
N PRO A 289 -7.42 -17.03 -0.52
CA PRO A 289 -7.74 -18.08 -1.49
C PRO A 289 -8.48 -17.60 -2.75
N ASP A 290 -9.07 -16.40 -2.72
CA ASP A 290 -9.64 -15.72 -3.89
C ASP A 290 -8.57 -15.03 -4.75
N GLU A 291 -7.29 -15.28 -4.46
CA GLU A 291 -6.12 -14.77 -5.16
C GLU A 291 -5.86 -13.28 -5.00
N ASP A 292 -6.68 -12.54 -4.26
CA ASP A 292 -6.43 -11.13 -3.96
C ASP A 292 -5.71 -10.94 -2.62
N ILE A 293 -5.15 -9.76 -2.41
CA ILE A 293 -4.41 -9.44 -1.18
C ILE A 293 -5.32 -9.30 0.05
N ALA A 294 -4.75 -9.49 1.24
CA ALA A 294 -5.33 -9.00 2.49
C ALA A 294 -5.35 -7.46 2.51
N LEU A 295 -6.24 -6.87 3.31
CA LEU A 295 -6.50 -5.44 3.35
C LEU A 295 -5.89 -4.75 4.59
N LEU A 296 -4.81 -5.31 5.13
CA LEU A 296 -4.07 -4.76 6.26
C LEU A 296 -3.37 -3.44 5.89
N ASN A 297 -3.29 -2.51 6.85
CA ASN A 297 -2.74 -1.16 6.66
C ASN A 297 -3.34 -0.45 5.42
N ASP A 298 -2.59 0.45 4.75
CA ASP A 298 -3.04 1.03 3.48
C ASP A 298 -2.99 0.01 2.34
N SER A 299 -4.02 -0.83 2.24
CA SER A 299 -4.19 -1.77 1.14
C SER A 299 -5.52 -1.62 0.43
N ASN A 300 -5.48 -1.70 -0.89
CA ASN A 300 -6.63 -1.65 -1.78
C ASN A 300 -6.49 -2.69 -2.90
N LEU A 301 -7.59 -3.37 -3.21
CA LEU A 301 -7.66 -4.35 -4.29
C LEU A 301 -7.55 -3.66 -5.66
N GLY A 302 -7.04 -4.39 -6.65
CA GLY A 302 -7.06 -3.96 -8.04
C GLY A 302 -6.17 -2.77 -8.42
N VAL A 303 -5.41 -2.17 -7.48
CA VAL A 303 -4.57 -1.00 -7.75
C VAL A 303 -3.34 -1.36 -8.58
N TYR A 304 -2.67 -2.47 -8.25
CA TYR A 304 -1.48 -2.95 -8.94
C TYR A 304 -1.71 -4.37 -9.47
N PRO A 305 -1.10 -4.74 -10.60
CA PRO A 305 -1.28 -6.06 -11.16
C PRO A 305 -0.64 -7.12 -10.26
N LEU A 306 -1.41 -8.17 -9.99
CA LEU A 306 -0.89 -9.39 -9.37
C LEU A 306 0.07 -10.09 -10.34
N PRO A 307 1.08 -10.81 -9.84
CA PRO A 307 1.93 -11.63 -10.70
C PRO A 307 1.06 -12.63 -11.48
N LEU A 308 1.20 -12.64 -12.80
CA LEU A 308 0.62 -13.72 -13.62
C LEU A 308 1.17 -15.05 -13.12
N GLU A 309 0.31 -16.07 -13.00
CA GLU A 309 0.70 -17.43 -12.65
C GLU A 309 1.92 -17.83 -13.49
N SER A 310 3.09 -17.91 -12.85
CA SER A 310 4.25 -18.51 -13.49
C SER A 310 4.12 -20.01 -13.31
N ASN A 311 4.59 -20.81 -14.27
CA ASN A 311 4.69 -22.28 -14.11
C ASN A 311 5.55 -22.71 -12.89
N ASN A 312 6.16 -21.75 -12.18
CA ASN A 312 6.96 -21.92 -10.97
C ASN A 312 6.36 -21.16 -9.75
N SER A 313 5.08 -20.76 -9.77
CA SER A 313 4.44 -20.07 -8.66
C SER A 313 4.57 -20.89 -7.38
N PHE A 314 4.99 -20.26 -6.30
CA PHE A 314 5.05 -20.92 -5.01
C PHE A 314 3.62 -21.19 -4.54
N SER A 315 3.21 -22.45 -4.52
CA SER A 315 1.95 -22.83 -3.86
C SER A 315 2.26 -23.06 -2.38
N PRO A 316 1.87 -22.15 -1.46
CA PRO A 316 2.09 -22.35 -0.04
C PRO A 316 1.47 -23.68 0.41
N MET A 317 2.27 -24.51 1.08
CA MET A 317 1.78 -25.77 1.60
C MET A 317 0.70 -25.53 2.66
N PRO A 318 -0.33 -26.38 2.74
CA PRO A 318 -1.30 -26.32 3.82
C PRO A 318 -0.61 -26.43 5.19
N GLY A 319 -1.01 -25.58 6.12
CA GLY A 319 -0.47 -25.52 7.47
C GLY A 319 -0.37 -24.10 8.01
N PRO A 320 0.12 -23.97 9.26
CA PRO A 320 0.54 -22.69 9.82
C PRO A 320 1.65 -22.05 8.99
N TRP A 321 1.70 -20.73 8.99
CA TRP A 321 2.77 -19.96 8.34
C TRP A 321 3.08 -18.69 9.13
N GLN A 322 4.27 -18.13 8.91
CA GLN A 322 4.74 -16.91 9.58
C GLN A 322 5.71 -16.10 8.73
N LEU A 323 5.64 -14.78 8.89
CA LEU A 323 6.53 -13.74 8.39
C LEU A 323 6.92 -12.89 9.61
N PRO A 324 7.90 -13.33 10.42
CA PRO A 324 8.13 -12.76 11.75
C PRO A 324 8.75 -11.36 11.74
N ASP A 325 9.45 -10.95 10.68
CA ASP A 325 9.97 -9.59 10.56
C ASP A 325 8.86 -8.61 10.17
N ALA A 326 7.92 -9.06 9.33
CA ALA A 326 6.68 -8.35 9.04
C ALA A 326 5.72 -8.34 10.24
N GLY A 327 5.73 -9.42 11.03
CA GLY A 327 4.78 -9.71 12.10
C GLY A 327 3.43 -10.24 11.59
N TYR A 328 3.43 -10.95 10.47
CA TYR A 328 2.24 -11.63 9.95
C TYR A 328 2.29 -13.12 10.22
N TYR A 329 1.20 -13.65 10.74
CA TYR A 329 1.09 -15.04 11.16
C TYR A 329 -0.24 -15.60 10.69
N GLY A 330 -0.32 -16.90 10.44
CA GLY A 330 -1.57 -17.43 9.97
C GLY A 330 -1.61 -18.92 9.72
N TYR A 331 -2.64 -19.31 8.99
CA TYR A 331 -2.88 -20.67 8.56
C TYR A 331 -3.45 -20.65 7.14
N ARG A 332 -3.07 -21.65 6.33
CA ARG A 332 -3.70 -21.93 5.05
C ARG A 332 -4.09 -23.40 5.00
N GLY A 333 -5.33 -23.71 4.65
CA GLY A 333 -5.80 -25.07 4.41
C GLY A 333 -5.84 -25.40 2.91
N SER A 334 -6.17 -26.65 2.61
CA SER A 334 -6.26 -27.14 1.23
C SER A 334 -7.58 -26.82 0.55
N ASN A 335 -8.62 -26.44 1.29
CA ASN A 335 -10.00 -26.29 0.79
C ASN A 335 -10.52 -24.87 1.01
N GLY A 336 -9.65 -23.86 0.86
CA GLY A 336 -10.02 -22.46 0.98
C GLY A 336 -10.12 -21.95 2.41
N GLU A 337 -9.60 -22.67 3.41
CA GLU A 337 -9.37 -22.13 4.74
C GLU A 337 -8.16 -21.20 4.73
N TYR A 338 -8.31 -19.98 5.21
CA TYR A 338 -7.20 -19.04 5.32
C TYR A 338 -7.42 -18.06 6.46
N ILE A 339 -6.37 -17.83 7.23
CA ILE A 339 -6.35 -16.87 8.32
C ILE A 339 -5.03 -16.11 8.27
N ILE A 340 -5.10 -14.80 8.44
CA ILE A 340 -3.97 -13.91 8.63
C ILE A 340 -4.20 -13.05 9.86
N PHE A 341 -3.18 -12.95 10.71
CA PHE A 341 -3.14 -12.12 11.92
C PHE A 341 -2.02 -11.09 11.79
N ASP A 342 -2.33 -9.84 12.14
CA ASP A 342 -1.36 -8.75 12.27
C ASP A 342 -0.85 -8.66 13.71
N ALA A 343 0.38 -9.08 13.95
CA ALA A 343 1.13 -8.78 15.16
C ALA A 343 2.45 -8.06 14.80
N GLY A 344 2.42 -7.26 13.73
CA GLY A 344 3.51 -6.45 13.24
C GLY A 344 3.61 -5.10 13.94
N PRO A 345 4.82 -4.55 14.07
CA PRO A 345 4.95 -3.14 14.40
C PRO A 345 4.27 -2.28 13.33
N ILE A 346 3.93 -1.05 13.69
CA ILE A 346 3.63 -0.04 12.67
C ILE A 346 4.81 0.07 11.68
N GLY A 347 4.52 0.45 10.43
CA GLY A 347 5.53 0.70 9.39
C GLY A 347 6.70 1.63 9.80
N PRO A 348 7.65 1.92 8.90
CA PRO A 348 8.93 2.51 9.27
C PRO A 348 8.78 3.81 10.07
N ASP A 349 9.52 3.90 11.17
CA ASP A 349 9.40 5.00 12.14
C ASP A 349 9.55 6.40 11.53
N TYR A 350 10.38 6.52 10.49
CA TYR A 350 10.62 7.79 9.81
C TYR A 350 9.57 8.13 8.76
N ASN A 351 8.68 7.20 8.40
CA ASN A 351 7.59 7.37 7.44
C ASN A 351 6.40 6.40 7.68
N PRO A 352 5.67 6.50 8.82
CA PRO A 352 4.57 5.58 9.16
C PRO A 352 3.24 6.02 8.52
N GLY A 353 3.30 6.61 7.33
CA GLY A 353 2.14 7.25 6.69
C GLY A 353 1.03 6.28 6.36
N HIS A 354 1.41 5.03 6.10
CA HIS A 354 0.55 3.95 5.64
C HIS A 354 0.10 3.00 6.76
N SER A 355 0.57 3.24 7.99
CA SER A 355 0.23 2.40 9.15
C SER A 355 -1.14 2.76 9.72
N HIS A 356 -1.85 1.74 10.22
CA HIS A 356 -3.16 1.82 10.85
C HIS A 356 -3.09 1.44 12.34
N GLY A 357 -4.20 1.61 13.05
CA GLY A 357 -4.39 1.22 14.46
C GLY A 357 -4.83 -0.23 14.60
N ASP A 358 -4.25 -1.12 13.81
CA ASP A 358 -4.69 -2.48 13.51
C ASP A 358 -3.84 -3.57 14.18
N MET A 359 -3.02 -3.24 15.18
CA MET A 359 -2.29 -4.27 15.92
C MET A 359 -3.29 -5.27 16.50
N PHE A 360 -3.01 -6.54 16.24
CA PHE A 360 -3.81 -7.72 16.57
C PHE A 360 -5.07 -7.92 15.73
N SER A 361 -5.29 -7.13 14.66
CA SER A 361 -6.33 -7.39 13.67
C SER A 361 -6.10 -8.71 12.94
N TYR A 362 -7.13 -9.21 12.29
CA TYR A 362 -7.09 -10.47 11.55
C TYR A 362 -8.16 -10.53 10.48
N GLU A 363 -7.92 -11.33 9.45
CA GLU A 363 -8.90 -11.67 8.42
C GLU A 363 -9.08 -13.20 8.33
N VAL A 364 -10.28 -13.63 7.95
CA VAL A 364 -10.62 -15.05 7.82
C VAL A 364 -11.40 -15.31 6.54
N THR A 365 -10.92 -16.27 5.76
CA THR A 365 -11.63 -16.88 4.63
C THR A 365 -11.89 -18.34 4.91
N TRP A 366 -13.07 -18.80 4.53
CA TRP A 366 -13.47 -20.18 4.70
C TRP A 366 -14.24 -20.65 3.48
N ASP A 367 -13.90 -21.82 2.94
CA ASP A 367 -14.48 -22.35 1.69
C ASP A 367 -14.46 -21.29 0.55
N TYR A 368 -13.35 -20.56 0.41
CA TYR A 368 -13.16 -19.50 -0.58
C TYR A 368 -14.06 -18.26 -0.43
N HIS A 369 -14.76 -18.13 0.69
CA HIS A 369 -15.58 -16.95 1.02
C HIS A 369 -14.95 -16.15 2.16
N ARG A 370 -14.63 -14.86 1.92
CA ARG A 370 -14.20 -13.94 2.99
C ARG A 370 -15.34 -13.82 4.01
N MET A 371 -15.05 -14.14 5.27
CA MET A 371 -16.02 -14.13 6.37
C MET A 371 -15.79 -12.92 7.28
N ILE A 372 -14.56 -12.80 7.77
CA ILE A 372 -14.08 -11.71 8.63
C ILE A 372 -13.05 -10.93 7.83
N VAL A 373 -13.21 -9.62 7.74
CA VAL A 373 -12.37 -8.76 6.89
C VAL A 373 -11.88 -7.55 7.66
N ASP A 374 -10.79 -6.95 7.19
CA ASP A 374 -10.43 -5.61 7.61
C ASP A 374 -11.31 -4.56 6.90
N THR A 375 -11.41 -3.35 7.47
CA THR A 375 -12.11 -2.23 6.81
C THR A 375 -11.40 -1.81 5.53
N GLY A 376 -10.07 -1.96 5.45
CA GLY A 376 -9.28 -1.48 4.32
C GLY A 376 -9.20 0.06 4.27
N ASN A 377 -8.90 0.61 3.10
CA ASN A 377 -8.59 2.04 2.93
C ASN A 377 -9.52 2.72 1.92
N PHE A 378 -10.24 3.77 2.32
CA PHE A 378 -11.18 4.45 1.42
C PHE A 378 -10.51 5.47 0.47
N ASP A 379 -9.74 6.41 1.03
CA ASP A 379 -9.09 7.47 0.25
C ASP A 379 -7.81 7.96 0.96
N TYR A 380 -7.13 8.92 0.32
CA TYR A 380 -6.02 9.67 0.91
C TYR A 380 -6.35 11.14 1.14
N GLU A 381 -7.63 11.49 1.10
CA GLU A 381 -8.05 12.86 1.29
C GLU A 381 -8.21 13.16 2.79
N PRO A 382 -7.93 14.40 3.23
CA PRO A 382 -8.18 14.77 4.61
C PRO A 382 -9.69 14.74 4.87
N GLY A 383 -10.16 13.72 5.59
CA GLY A 383 -11.58 13.53 5.83
C GLY A 383 -11.90 12.44 6.84
N LEU A 384 -13.17 12.34 7.19
CA LEU A 384 -13.66 11.38 8.19
C LEU A 384 -13.32 9.93 7.82
N MET A 385 -13.38 9.59 6.54
CA MET A 385 -13.07 8.22 6.09
C MET A 385 -11.59 7.88 6.27
N ARG A 386 -10.66 8.77 5.92
CA ARG A 386 -9.23 8.56 6.19
C ARG A 386 -8.95 8.37 7.68
N PHE A 387 -9.57 9.17 8.54
CA PHE A 387 -9.43 9.00 10.00
C PHE A 387 -10.05 7.70 10.48
N HIS A 388 -11.21 7.33 9.96
CA HIS A 388 -11.90 6.10 10.34
C HIS A 388 -11.12 4.85 9.94
N CYS A 389 -10.71 4.74 8.66
CA CYS A 389 -9.96 3.58 8.15
C CYS A 389 -8.68 3.32 8.96
N ARG A 390 -7.99 4.36 9.44
CA ARG A 390 -6.77 4.21 10.24
C ARG A 390 -7.01 3.99 11.74
N SER A 391 -8.25 4.11 12.21
CA SER A 391 -8.59 4.04 13.63
C SER A 391 -8.68 2.60 14.12
N THR A 392 -8.35 2.34 15.37
CA THR A 392 -8.50 1.02 16.00
C THR A 392 -9.94 0.51 15.96
N LYS A 393 -10.92 1.41 15.91
CA LYS A 393 -12.34 1.04 15.76
C LYS A 393 -12.64 0.32 14.43
N ALA A 394 -11.86 0.53 13.39
CA ALA A 394 -12.08 -0.06 12.07
C ALA A 394 -11.50 -1.48 11.90
N HIS A 395 -10.86 -2.03 12.94
CA HIS A 395 -10.11 -3.28 12.84
C HIS A 395 -10.62 -4.35 13.82
N ASN A 396 -10.21 -5.59 13.60
CA ASN A 396 -10.65 -6.75 14.37
C ASN A 396 -9.85 -6.92 15.67
N THR A 397 -9.86 -5.87 16.49
CA THR A 397 -9.04 -5.76 17.71
C THR A 397 -9.78 -4.98 18.81
N VAL A 398 -9.12 -4.74 19.94
CA VAL A 398 -9.69 -4.03 21.09
C VAL A 398 -9.39 -2.53 21.03
N GLN A 399 -10.45 -1.73 21.13
CA GLN A 399 -10.38 -0.30 21.39
C GLN A 399 -10.63 0.00 22.87
N VAL A 400 -9.84 0.89 23.48
CA VAL A 400 -9.99 1.29 24.89
C VAL A 400 -10.35 2.77 24.98
N ASN A 401 -11.43 3.13 25.68
CA ASN A 401 -11.90 4.51 25.91
C ASN A 401 -11.99 5.37 24.63
N GLU A 402 -12.44 4.78 23.52
CA GLU A 402 -12.53 5.44 22.20
C GLU A 402 -11.19 5.92 21.63
N GLU A 403 -10.07 5.49 22.20
CA GLU A 403 -8.72 5.87 21.79
C GLU A 403 -8.09 4.82 20.88
N ASP A 404 -7.21 5.27 19.98
CA ASP A 404 -6.44 4.40 19.10
C ASP A 404 -5.16 3.88 19.77
N GLN A 405 -4.68 2.73 19.32
CA GLN A 405 -3.47 2.10 19.86
C GLN A 405 -2.21 2.98 19.69
N CYS A 406 -2.19 3.84 18.66
CA CYS A 406 -1.17 4.88 18.43
C CYS A 406 -1.84 6.25 18.24
N ASP A 407 -1.08 7.34 18.29
CA ASP A 407 -1.60 8.72 18.11
C ASP A 407 -1.65 9.09 16.62
N PHE A 408 -2.66 8.60 15.89
CA PHE A 408 -2.87 8.93 14.48
C PHE A 408 -3.37 10.36 14.31
N TRP A 409 -2.78 11.12 13.37
CA TRP A 409 -3.21 12.49 13.10
C TRP A 409 -2.85 12.95 11.69
N GLY A 410 -3.64 13.88 11.15
CA GLY A 410 -3.57 14.24 9.73
C GLY A 410 -3.73 13.01 8.82
N THR A 411 -3.45 13.19 7.53
CA THR A 411 -3.65 12.11 6.54
C THR A 411 -2.63 10.98 6.67
N PHE A 412 -1.38 11.32 7.00
CA PHE A 412 -0.23 10.39 6.94
C PHE A 412 0.72 10.54 8.14
N ARG A 413 0.25 11.04 9.30
CA ARG A 413 1.13 11.22 10.47
C ARG A 413 0.70 10.36 11.64
N VAL A 414 1.69 10.03 12.44
CA VAL A 414 1.55 9.30 13.70
C VAL A 414 2.46 9.98 14.71
N GLY A 415 1.92 10.36 15.86
CA GLY A 415 2.63 10.98 16.97
C GLY A 415 3.31 9.94 17.84
N LYS A 416 2.81 9.72 19.06
CA LYS A 416 3.25 8.60 19.90
C LYS A 416 2.93 7.27 19.23
N ARG A 417 3.93 6.39 19.21
CA ARG A 417 3.93 5.12 18.49
C ARG A 417 4.29 4.00 19.44
N PHE A 418 3.66 2.86 19.21
CA PHE A 418 3.84 1.64 19.98
C PHE A 418 3.93 0.48 19.00
N GLN A 419 4.46 -0.63 19.49
CA GLN A 419 4.67 -1.83 18.70
C GLN A 419 4.20 -3.03 19.53
N PRO A 420 3.91 -4.17 18.89
CA PRO A 420 3.73 -5.42 19.60
C PRO A 420 4.99 -5.79 20.40
N GLU A 421 4.75 -6.39 21.55
CA GLU A 421 5.69 -6.85 22.57
C GLU A 421 5.40 -8.33 22.81
N ASP A 422 6.42 -9.11 23.18
CA ASP A 422 6.29 -10.53 23.57
C ASP A 422 5.51 -11.42 22.56
N VAL A 423 5.68 -11.17 21.26
CA VAL A 423 5.04 -11.95 20.19
C VAL A 423 5.60 -13.38 20.18
N LYS A 424 4.75 -14.37 20.44
CA LYS A 424 5.09 -15.80 20.43
C LYS A 424 4.14 -16.53 19.49
N PHE A 425 4.69 -17.14 18.46
CA PHE A 425 3.96 -18.01 17.55
C PHE A 425 4.41 -19.46 17.73
N ALA A 426 3.44 -20.36 17.91
CA ALA A 426 3.68 -21.78 18.07
C ALA A 426 2.81 -22.56 17.09
N GLU A 427 3.45 -23.16 16.09
CA GLU A 427 2.83 -24.14 15.20
C GLU A 427 2.39 -25.36 16.02
N LYS A 428 1.18 -25.86 15.76
CA LYS A 428 0.63 -27.08 16.36
C LYS A 428 0.32 -28.05 15.22
N GLU A 429 0.31 -29.35 15.54
CA GLU A 429 -0.01 -30.41 14.57
C GLU A 429 -1.33 -30.15 13.82
N ASN A 430 -2.30 -29.52 14.50
CA ASN A 430 -3.63 -29.24 14.00
C ASN A 430 -3.97 -27.74 14.07
N GLY A 431 -3.04 -26.83 13.76
CA GLY A 431 -3.29 -25.39 13.74
C GLY A 431 -2.16 -24.57 14.36
N PHE A 432 -2.47 -23.47 15.05
CA PHE A 432 -1.44 -22.64 15.67
C PHE A 432 -1.94 -21.94 16.94
N GLN A 433 -0.99 -21.46 17.72
CA GLN A 433 -1.22 -20.53 18.82
C GLN A 433 -0.38 -19.27 18.59
N LEU A 434 -0.98 -18.09 18.77
CA LEU A 434 -0.30 -16.80 18.71
C LEU A 434 -0.62 -16.01 19.98
N GLU A 435 0.40 -15.58 20.69
CA GLU A 435 0.30 -14.75 21.89
C GLU A 435 1.08 -13.45 21.66
N ALA A 436 0.50 -12.30 21.98
CA ALA A 436 1.17 -11.02 21.87
C ALA A 436 0.60 -9.96 22.81
N THR A 437 1.40 -8.96 23.15
CA THR A 437 1.01 -7.84 24.02
C THR A 437 1.32 -6.50 23.35
N HIS A 438 0.56 -5.44 23.61
CA HIS A 438 1.01 -4.09 23.26
C HIS A 438 0.68 -3.10 24.37
N SER A 439 1.55 -2.10 24.53
CA SER A 439 1.41 -1.06 25.55
C SER A 439 0.86 0.26 25.01
N GLY A 440 0.24 0.26 23.83
CA GLY A 440 -0.36 1.44 23.15
C GLY A 440 -1.19 2.35 24.05
N TYR A 441 -2.02 1.75 24.91
CA TYR A 441 -2.90 2.47 25.83
C TYR A 441 -2.21 2.97 27.11
N ARG A 442 -0.90 2.75 27.30
CA ARG A 442 -0.14 3.46 28.34
C ARG A 442 -0.07 4.97 28.10
N ARG A 443 -0.41 5.43 26.90
CA ARG A 443 -0.48 6.86 26.54
C ARG A 443 -1.69 7.58 27.13
N ILE A 444 -2.75 6.86 27.50
CA ILE A 444 -3.97 7.41 28.09
C ILE A 444 -3.92 7.33 29.63
N PRO A 445 -4.71 8.13 30.37
CA PRO A 445 -4.61 8.24 31.84
C PRO A 445 -4.78 6.93 32.62
N GLU A 446 -5.53 5.97 32.08
CA GLU A 446 -5.81 4.67 32.72
C GLU A 446 -4.68 3.65 32.52
N ARG A 447 -3.70 3.99 31.66
CA ARG A 447 -2.47 3.23 31.41
C ARG A 447 -2.68 1.76 31.02
N ALA A 448 -3.72 1.49 30.23
CA ALA A 448 -4.09 0.13 29.88
C ALA A 448 -3.01 -0.59 29.05
N VAL A 449 -2.96 -1.91 29.18
CA VAL A 449 -2.15 -2.84 28.38
C VAL A 449 -3.10 -3.88 27.80
N HIS A 450 -2.92 -4.21 26.53
CA HIS A 450 -3.74 -5.19 25.82
C HIS A 450 -2.88 -6.41 25.51
N HIS A 451 -3.35 -7.58 25.93
CA HIS A 451 -2.76 -8.87 25.63
C HIS A 451 -3.77 -9.71 24.86
N ARG A 452 -3.34 -10.37 23.78
CA ARG A 452 -4.18 -11.26 22.97
C ARG A 452 -3.55 -12.64 22.88
N LEU A 453 -4.37 -13.66 23.10
CA LEU A 453 -4.09 -15.06 22.75
C LEU A 453 -5.06 -15.51 21.67
N VAL A 454 -4.52 -16.13 20.64
CA VAL A 454 -5.24 -16.73 19.54
C VAL A 454 -4.92 -18.21 19.52
N ASP A 455 -5.95 -19.05 19.54
CA ASP A 455 -5.83 -20.48 19.33
C ASP A 455 -6.67 -20.88 18.11
N PHE A 456 -6.00 -21.37 17.07
CA PHE A 456 -6.67 -21.94 15.92
C PHE A 456 -6.47 -23.45 15.89
N HIS A 457 -7.57 -24.18 15.75
CA HIS A 457 -7.57 -25.61 15.46
C HIS A 457 -8.12 -25.86 14.05
N CYS A 458 -7.39 -26.61 13.23
CA CYS A 458 -7.70 -26.96 11.82
C CYS A 458 -9.03 -27.72 11.64
N GLY A 459 -9.73 -28.01 12.74
CA GLY A 459 -11.05 -28.58 12.76
C GLY A 459 -12.22 -27.61 12.57
N ASN A 460 -11.97 -26.32 12.26
CA ASN A 460 -12.94 -25.20 12.05
C ASN A 460 -13.11 -24.18 13.19
N HIS A 461 -12.22 -24.18 14.18
CA HIS A 461 -12.44 -23.44 15.43
C HIS A 461 -11.31 -22.45 15.69
N LEU A 462 -11.65 -21.16 15.67
CA LEU A 462 -10.78 -20.07 16.06
C LEU A 462 -11.24 -19.53 17.41
N ARG A 463 -10.33 -19.37 18.38
CA ARG A 463 -10.59 -18.76 19.68
C ARG A 463 -9.71 -17.54 19.85
N ILE A 464 -10.32 -16.46 20.33
CA ILE A 464 -9.64 -15.20 20.65
C ILE A 464 -9.89 -14.89 22.11
N GLN A 465 -8.82 -14.57 22.82
CA GLN A 465 -8.85 -14.17 24.21
C GLN A 465 -8.11 -12.85 24.38
N ASP A 466 -8.84 -11.80 24.70
CA ASP A 466 -8.29 -10.48 24.98
C ASP A 466 -8.27 -10.23 26.50
N TRP A 467 -7.11 -9.83 27.02
CA TRP A 467 -6.95 -9.33 28.38
C TRP A 467 -6.56 -7.86 28.36
N ILE A 468 -7.31 -7.03 29.07
CA ILE A 468 -7.03 -5.59 29.21
C ILE A 468 -6.80 -5.29 30.67
N GLN A 469 -5.56 -4.92 31.01
CA GLN A 469 -5.16 -4.55 32.36
C GLN A 469 -4.93 -3.06 32.43
N ALA A 470 -5.64 -2.37 33.32
CA ALA A 470 -5.59 -0.91 33.48
C ALA A 470 -5.49 -0.51 34.95
N GLU A 471 -4.90 0.65 35.22
CA GLU A 471 -4.80 1.22 36.57
C GLU A 471 -6.13 1.79 37.08
N LYS A 472 -7.05 2.09 36.17
CA LYS A 472 -8.39 2.63 36.43
C LYS A 472 -9.40 1.96 35.52
N SER A 473 -10.68 2.05 35.88
CA SER A 473 -11.76 1.48 35.08
C SER A 473 -11.74 2.04 33.66
N VAL A 474 -11.71 1.15 32.67
CA VAL A 474 -11.76 1.48 31.24
C VAL A 474 -12.99 0.85 30.61
N HIS A 475 -13.42 1.43 29.49
CA HIS A 475 -14.39 0.86 28.57
C HIS A 475 -13.65 0.24 27.39
N ALA A 476 -13.65 -1.09 27.28
CA ALA A 476 -12.99 -1.83 26.21
C ALA A 476 -14.02 -2.43 25.24
N VAL A 477 -13.75 -2.30 23.94
CA VAL A 477 -14.61 -2.84 22.86
C VAL A 477 -13.76 -3.67 21.91
N SER A 478 -13.98 -4.99 21.88
CA SER A 478 -13.43 -5.89 20.86
C SER A 478 -14.40 -5.98 19.68
N ARG A 479 -13.90 -5.81 18.44
CA ARG A 479 -14.74 -5.78 17.24
C ARG A 479 -14.44 -6.91 16.29
N ILE A 480 -15.47 -7.37 15.58
CA ILE A 480 -15.39 -8.36 14.50
C ILE A 480 -16.18 -7.83 13.31
N HIS A 481 -15.48 -7.46 12.25
CA HIS A 481 -16.02 -6.90 11.03
C HIS A 481 -16.34 -8.01 10.03
N PHE A 482 -17.59 -8.08 9.59
CA PHE A 482 -18.03 -9.09 8.65
C PHE A 482 -17.89 -8.58 7.21
N HIS A 483 -17.59 -9.49 6.29
CA HIS A 483 -17.70 -9.17 4.86
C HIS A 483 -19.14 -8.70 4.53
N PRO A 484 -19.37 -7.74 3.61
CA PRO A 484 -20.72 -7.25 3.29
C PRO A 484 -21.72 -8.33 2.87
N ASP A 485 -21.24 -9.42 2.27
CA ASP A 485 -22.09 -10.56 1.88
C ASP A 485 -22.54 -11.44 3.06
N CYS A 486 -21.93 -11.28 4.24
CA CYS A 486 -22.32 -11.98 5.45
C CYS A 486 -23.67 -11.47 5.96
N LYS A 487 -24.66 -12.37 6.02
CA LYS A 487 -25.97 -12.12 6.61
C LYS A 487 -26.00 -12.57 8.06
N CYS A 488 -26.36 -11.68 8.99
CA CYS A 488 -26.68 -12.06 10.37
C CYS A 488 -28.04 -12.78 10.40
N LEU A 489 -28.06 -14.04 10.80
CA LEU A 489 -29.24 -14.89 10.76
C LEU A 489 -29.99 -14.92 12.09
N ASP A 490 -29.25 -15.10 13.18
CA ASP A 490 -29.80 -15.16 14.53
C ASP A 490 -28.79 -14.64 15.54
N MET A 491 -29.27 -13.91 16.55
CA MET A 491 -28.46 -13.39 17.63
C MET A 491 -29.17 -13.62 18.95
N THR A 492 -28.52 -14.39 19.82
CA THR A 492 -28.94 -14.57 21.21
C THR A 492 -28.08 -13.71 22.13
N ALA A 493 -28.26 -13.85 23.45
CA ALA A 493 -27.42 -13.15 24.42
C ALA A 493 -25.93 -13.57 24.39
N ARG A 494 -25.59 -14.72 23.79
CA ARG A 494 -24.23 -15.30 23.85
C ARG A 494 -23.73 -15.90 22.54
N GLN A 495 -24.49 -15.72 21.47
CA GLN A 495 -24.17 -16.32 20.18
C GLN A 495 -24.73 -15.47 19.05
N LEU A 496 -23.97 -15.36 17.96
CA LEU A 496 -24.37 -14.80 16.68
C LEU A 496 -24.08 -15.81 15.58
N VAL A 497 -25.05 -16.06 14.71
CA VAL A 497 -24.85 -16.86 13.50
C VAL A 497 -24.83 -15.94 12.30
N ILE A 498 -23.74 -15.97 11.54
CA ILE A 498 -23.63 -15.29 10.25
C ILE A 498 -23.49 -16.32 9.12
N ARG A 499 -23.91 -15.94 7.91
CA ARG A 499 -23.76 -16.77 6.70
C ARG A 499 -23.23 -15.95 5.53
N ASN A 500 -22.24 -16.50 4.84
CA ASN A 500 -21.85 -16.09 3.49
C ASN A 500 -21.91 -17.32 2.58
N ALA A 501 -22.61 -17.22 1.45
CA ALA A 501 -22.86 -18.34 0.53
C ALA A 501 -23.32 -19.63 1.27
N ASN A 502 -22.52 -20.69 1.21
CA ASN A 502 -22.75 -22.00 1.83
C ASN A 502 -22.02 -22.21 3.16
N VAL A 503 -21.40 -21.17 3.72
CA VAL A 503 -20.66 -21.22 4.99
C VAL A 503 -21.44 -20.51 6.10
N ASP A 504 -21.73 -21.26 7.16
CA ASP A 504 -22.20 -20.70 8.43
C ASP A 504 -21.00 -20.47 9.35
N CYS A 505 -20.96 -19.31 10.02
CA CYS A 505 -20.03 -19.03 11.11
C CYS A 505 -20.84 -18.76 12.39
N ILE A 506 -20.60 -19.58 13.40
CA ILE A 506 -21.19 -19.44 14.73
C ILE A 506 -20.16 -18.75 15.61
N ILE A 507 -20.51 -17.57 16.11
CA ILE A 507 -19.67 -16.76 16.99
C ILE A 507 -20.24 -16.83 18.40
N GLU A 508 -19.46 -17.30 19.36
CA GLU A 508 -19.87 -17.43 20.77
C GLU A 508 -18.95 -16.57 21.65
N TRP A 509 -19.49 -15.92 22.67
CA TRP A 509 -18.71 -15.09 23.60
C TRP A 509 -19.08 -15.39 25.06
N ASP A 510 -18.22 -14.93 25.97
CA ASP A 510 -18.39 -15.07 27.41
C ASP A 510 -19.62 -14.31 27.95
N ARG A 511 -20.01 -14.58 29.21
CA ARG A 511 -21.25 -13.98 29.78
C ARG A 511 -21.03 -12.54 30.23
N GLU A 512 -19.79 -12.20 30.49
CA GLU A 512 -19.31 -10.95 31.04
C GLU A 512 -19.33 -9.83 29.99
N SER A 513 -19.22 -10.19 28.70
CA SER A 513 -19.31 -9.25 27.60
C SER A 513 -20.75 -8.94 27.21
N SER A 514 -21.07 -7.65 27.15
CA SER A 514 -22.25 -7.17 26.42
C SER A 514 -21.95 -7.17 24.92
N ALA A 515 -22.95 -7.47 24.09
CA ALA A 515 -22.79 -7.61 22.65
C ALA A 515 -23.79 -6.75 21.89
N LYS A 516 -23.33 -6.10 20.82
CA LYS A 516 -24.16 -5.30 19.93
C LYS A 516 -23.70 -5.43 18.47
N LEU A 517 -24.65 -5.45 17.55
CA LEU A 517 -24.36 -5.24 16.13
C LEU A 517 -24.32 -3.75 15.81
N GLU A 518 -23.21 -3.30 15.24
CA GLU A 518 -22.99 -1.94 14.76
C GLU A 518 -22.98 -1.92 13.22
N ASP A 519 -23.32 -0.76 12.66
CA ASP A 519 -23.09 -0.47 11.25
C ASP A 519 -21.67 0.05 11.07
N SER A 520 -20.99 -0.44 10.03
CA SER A 520 -19.68 0.06 9.61
C SER A 520 -19.58 0.00 8.07
N PHE A 521 -18.37 0.12 7.56
CA PHE A 521 -18.09 0.05 6.15
C PHE A 521 -16.91 -0.87 5.85
N TYR A 522 -16.98 -1.51 4.70
CA TYR A 522 -15.90 -2.23 4.04
C TYR A 522 -15.44 -1.41 2.83
N CYS A 523 -14.14 -1.11 2.78
CA CYS A 523 -13.51 -0.26 1.78
C CYS A 523 -12.41 -1.03 1.03
N PRO A 524 -12.79 -2.03 0.18
CA PRO A 524 -11.82 -2.89 -0.50
C PRO A 524 -11.00 -2.15 -1.55
N GLU A 525 -11.59 -1.14 -2.18
CA GLU A 525 -11.00 -0.37 -3.27
C GLU A 525 -11.10 1.13 -2.95
N PHE A 526 -10.21 1.93 -3.54
CA PHE A 526 -10.29 3.38 -3.38
C PHE A 526 -11.68 3.90 -3.77
N ASN A 527 -12.16 4.89 -3.03
CA ASN A 527 -13.47 5.53 -3.17
C ASN A 527 -14.67 4.55 -3.20
N THR A 528 -14.48 3.31 -2.74
CA THR A 528 -15.53 2.30 -2.66
C THR A 528 -15.86 2.04 -1.21
N LYS A 529 -17.15 2.14 -0.88
CA LYS A 529 -17.63 2.07 0.50
C LYS A 529 -18.89 1.22 0.54
N LEU A 530 -18.74 -0.01 1.01
CA LEU A 530 -19.83 -0.99 1.11
C LEU A 530 -20.30 -1.08 2.56
N PRO A 531 -21.59 -0.91 2.86
CA PRO A 531 -22.10 -1.12 4.22
C PRO A 531 -21.85 -2.55 4.69
N ASN A 532 -21.38 -2.72 5.93
CA ASN A 532 -21.29 -4.02 6.57
C ASN A 532 -21.75 -3.97 8.03
N LYS A 533 -21.78 -5.14 8.66
CA LYS A 533 -22.10 -5.29 10.07
C LYS A 533 -20.85 -5.65 10.86
N VAL A 534 -20.80 -5.16 12.10
CA VAL A 534 -19.73 -5.41 13.05
C VAL A 534 -20.33 -5.93 14.35
N LEU A 535 -19.79 -7.01 14.90
CA LEU A 535 -20.08 -7.40 16.28
C LEU A 535 -19.13 -6.65 17.22
N ALA A 536 -19.68 -5.85 18.13
CA ALA A 536 -18.95 -5.18 19.20
C ALA A 536 -19.22 -5.88 20.53
N LEU A 537 -18.16 -6.41 21.14
CA LEU A 537 -18.16 -7.01 22.48
C LEU A 537 -17.56 -6.02 23.48
N THR A 538 -18.28 -5.71 24.54
CA THR A 538 -17.93 -4.62 25.46
C THR A 538 -17.91 -5.07 26.91
N GLN A 539 -16.85 -4.64 27.61
CA GLN A 539 -16.70 -4.76 29.07
C GLN A 539 -16.21 -3.45 29.68
N VAL A 540 -16.46 -3.26 30.97
CA VAL A 540 -16.03 -2.09 31.76
C VAL A 540 -15.41 -2.55 33.08
N GLY A 541 -14.24 -2.00 33.43
CA GLY A 541 -13.48 -2.43 34.60
C GLY A 541 -11.97 -2.23 34.46
N THR A 542 -11.20 -2.77 35.41
CA THR A 542 -9.73 -2.61 35.47
C THR A 542 -8.94 -3.83 35.01
N ASP A 543 -9.55 -5.02 35.06
CA ASP A 543 -8.99 -6.29 34.57
C ASP A 543 -10.10 -6.98 33.77
N LEU A 544 -10.04 -6.82 32.45
CA LEU A 544 -11.09 -7.26 31.53
C LEU A 544 -10.64 -8.50 30.78
N ARG A 545 -11.58 -9.39 30.51
CA ARG A 545 -11.36 -10.64 29.78
C ARG A 545 -12.45 -10.77 28.75
N ILE A 546 -12.18 -10.38 27.51
CA ILE A 546 -13.14 -10.49 26.41
C ILE A 546 -12.76 -11.72 25.60
N HIS A 547 -13.50 -12.81 25.77
CA HIS A 547 -13.25 -14.06 25.08
C HIS A 547 -14.38 -14.40 24.11
N TYR A 548 -14.00 -14.83 22.91
CA TYR A 548 -14.94 -15.31 21.92
C TYR A 548 -14.33 -16.39 21.02
N SER A 549 -15.20 -17.16 20.38
CA SER A 549 -14.80 -18.17 19.41
C SER A 549 -15.65 -18.10 18.14
N LEU A 550 -15.05 -18.53 17.04
CA LEU A 550 -15.68 -18.66 15.73
C LEU A 550 -15.62 -20.12 15.31
N ARG A 551 -16.76 -20.70 14.95
CA ARG A 551 -16.87 -22.05 14.42
C ARG A 551 -17.47 -22.02 13.02
N PHE A 552 -16.73 -22.52 12.03
CA PHE A 552 -17.16 -22.50 10.63
C PHE A 552 -17.74 -23.85 10.19
N THR A 553 -18.95 -23.87 9.64
CA THR A 553 -19.59 -25.09 9.15
C THR A 553 -20.04 -24.92 7.72
N LYS A 554 -19.59 -25.83 6.85
CA LYS A 554 -20.09 -25.95 5.48
C LYS A 554 -21.45 -26.65 5.50
N ARG A 555 -22.38 -26.14 4.70
CA ARG A 555 -23.71 -26.74 4.51
C ARG A 555 -23.73 -27.81 3.45
#